data_AF-A0A3P0X3F3-F1
#
_entry.id   AF-A0A3P0X3F3-F1
#
_cell.length_a   1.000
_cell.length_b   1.000
_cell.length_c   1.000
_cell.angle_alpha   90.00
_cell.angle_beta   90.00
_cell.angle_gamma   90.00
#
_symmetry.space_group_name_H-M   'P 1'
#
loop_
_entity.id
_entity.type
_entity.pdbx_description
1 polymer ?
#
loop_
_entity_poly.entity_id
_entity_poly.type
_entity_poly.pdbx_seq_one_letter_code
_entity_poly.pdbx_strand_id
1 'polypeptide(L)'
;MAIAAALSLAAQTAPVVPPTVPPLLPPAGLYYRYWPLQVVQFVGAELPYSMIVLDVDDRAKEPAYDVTLTERASGRRIHYVNTPALLAEAKRKGDDAFAVPMQLDHPDAPAKGAQYLLRFNTEKGVPVQWQFVQGTDMSEQGKGLTPFEGPTPVLLYREQGALAGEGTALRVGGITSTADVWKEYAQPPYFVPYHGAVSQDVHILSLAPVSNTWTDDQPAVMADGADWKLNSAAGTTYSAHLDHASASSTVLTLSDAAKATAITIEAAATPQGWATDRVRLGPIHARPEHTVSIQFTPALTSGSEAHFDITAGRKGKLASGFVQARVGPTGATTETWTLDSPDWARGKTAAATNSTQP
;
A
#
# COMPACT_ATOMS: atom_id res chain seq x y z
N MET A 1 58.83 26.87 55.74
CA MET A 1 57.96 25.72 55.43
C MET A 1 56.75 26.29 54.70
N ALA A 2 56.74 26.22 53.37
CA ALA A 2 55.73 26.86 52.52
C ALA A 2 54.78 25.80 51.99
N ILE A 3 53.48 25.97 52.24
CA ILE A 3 52.42 25.08 51.76
C ILE A 3 51.99 25.58 50.38
N ALA A 4 52.31 24.82 49.33
CA ALA A 4 51.82 25.06 47.98
C ALA A 4 50.42 24.42 47.86
N ALA A 5 49.39 25.24 47.68
CA ALA A 5 48.04 24.79 47.38
C ALA A 5 47.90 24.57 45.87
N ALA A 6 47.67 23.33 45.45
CA ALA A 6 47.34 22.98 44.07
C ALA A 6 45.86 23.29 43.81
N LEU A 7 45.59 24.29 42.95
CA LEU A 7 44.28 24.56 42.39
C LEU A 7 43.99 23.53 41.30
N SER A 8 43.11 22.57 41.58
CA SER A 8 42.53 21.69 40.57
C SER A 8 41.49 22.46 39.74
N LEU A 9 41.83 22.79 38.49
CA LEU A 9 40.82 23.21 37.50
C LEU A 9 39.91 22.02 37.21
N ALA A 10 38.67 22.09 37.70
CA ALA A 10 37.60 21.22 37.21
C ALA A 10 37.31 21.61 35.75
N ALA A 11 37.63 20.70 34.82
CA ALA A 11 37.21 20.82 33.44
C ALA A 11 35.67 20.80 33.40
N GLN A 12 35.05 21.94 33.08
CA GLN A 12 33.64 21.98 32.70
C GLN A 12 33.50 21.12 31.44
N THR A 13 32.93 19.92 31.60
CA THR A 13 32.42 19.14 30.48
C THR A 13 31.39 19.99 29.78
N ALA A 14 31.68 20.40 28.54
CA ALA A 14 30.72 21.06 27.68
C ALA A 14 29.42 20.23 27.66
N PRO A 15 28.23 20.86 27.69
CA PRO A 15 26.98 20.13 27.55
C PRO A 15 27.06 19.31 26.25
N VAL A 16 26.91 17.99 26.38
CA VAL A 16 26.80 17.10 25.23
C VAL A 16 25.55 17.53 24.49
N VAL A 17 25.72 18.24 23.37
CA VAL A 17 24.63 18.50 22.44
C VAL A 17 24.19 17.11 21.96
N PRO A 18 22.96 16.66 22.27
CA PRO A 18 22.50 15.37 21.79
C PRO A 18 22.61 15.40 20.26
N PRO A 19 23.16 14.35 19.63
CA PRO A 19 23.26 14.31 18.19
C PRO A 19 21.88 14.52 17.59
N THR A 20 21.76 15.47 16.66
CA THR A 20 20.57 15.62 15.82
C THR A 20 20.48 14.36 14.97
N VAL A 21 19.60 13.44 15.38
CA VAL A 21 19.32 12.24 14.59
C VAL A 21 18.56 12.70 13.34
N PRO A 22 18.95 12.29 12.12
CA PRO A 22 18.22 12.67 10.90
C PRO A 22 16.74 12.26 11.00
N PRO A 23 15.83 12.87 10.24
CA PRO A 23 14.43 12.48 10.24
C PRO A 23 14.27 11.00 9.89
N LEU A 24 13.40 10.30 10.63
CA LEU A 24 13.04 8.92 10.34
C LEU A 24 12.04 8.91 9.18
N LEU A 25 12.51 8.52 8.00
CA LEU A 25 11.71 8.47 6.78
C LEU A 25 11.08 7.08 6.58
N PRO A 26 9.94 6.97 5.87
CA PRO A 26 9.47 5.68 5.40
C PRO A 26 10.50 5.06 4.43
N PRO A 27 10.68 3.72 4.40
CA PRO A 27 11.60 3.09 3.45
C PRO A 27 11.32 3.50 2.01
N ALA A 28 12.38 3.75 1.24
CA ALA A 28 12.27 4.26 -0.12
C ALA A 28 11.62 3.23 -1.04
N GLY A 29 10.70 3.67 -1.90
CA GLY A 29 10.06 2.79 -2.90
C GLY A 29 8.88 1.98 -2.40
N LEU A 30 8.56 2.07 -1.11
CA LEU A 30 7.43 1.38 -0.52
C LEU A 30 6.13 2.15 -0.74
N TYR A 31 5.22 1.60 -1.54
CA TYR A 31 3.88 2.13 -1.71
C TYR A 31 2.85 1.14 -1.19
N TYR A 32 1.98 1.64 -0.31
CA TYR A 32 0.91 0.85 0.26
C TYR A 32 -0.44 1.49 -0.07
N ARG A 33 -1.39 0.65 -0.46
CA ARG A 33 -2.80 0.98 -0.62
C ARG A 33 -3.63 -0.11 0.04
N TYR A 34 -4.74 0.31 0.62
CA TYR A 34 -5.71 -0.60 1.21
C TYR A 34 -7.09 -0.28 0.67
N TRP A 35 -7.86 -1.32 0.39
CA TRP A 35 -9.24 -1.23 -0.03
C TRP A 35 -10.11 -2.17 0.80
N PRO A 36 -11.11 -1.65 1.54
CA PRO A 36 -12.08 -2.48 2.25
C PRO A 36 -12.76 -3.52 1.36
N LEU A 37 -13.06 -3.16 0.10
CA LEU A 37 -13.76 -4.02 -0.84
C LEU A 37 -13.17 -3.87 -2.25
N GLN A 38 -12.96 -5.00 -2.92
CA GLN A 38 -12.59 -5.08 -4.33
C GLN A 38 -13.51 -6.06 -5.04
N VAL A 39 -14.05 -5.67 -6.20
CA VAL A 39 -14.82 -6.53 -7.09
C VAL A 39 -14.07 -6.64 -8.41
N VAL A 40 -13.96 -7.83 -8.98
CA VAL A 40 -13.28 -8.11 -10.24
C VAL A 40 -14.15 -9.00 -11.11
N GLN A 41 -14.23 -8.69 -12.41
CA GLN A 41 -14.76 -9.60 -13.43
C GLN A 41 -13.80 -9.64 -14.62
N PHE A 42 -13.49 -10.84 -15.11
CA PHE A 42 -12.91 -11.01 -16.43
C PHE A 42 -14.02 -10.93 -17.46
N VAL A 43 -13.78 -10.11 -18.48
CA VAL A 43 -14.80 -9.73 -19.46
C VAL A 43 -14.65 -10.63 -20.70
N GLY A 44 -15.76 -11.05 -21.28
CA GLY A 44 -15.82 -11.84 -22.50
C GLY A 44 -15.46 -11.02 -23.75
N ALA A 45 -15.41 -11.69 -24.90
CA ALA A 45 -14.93 -11.10 -26.15
C ALA A 45 -15.90 -10.07 -26.78
N GLU A 46 -17.12 -9.95 -26.26
CA GLU A 46 -18.14 -9.02 -26.76
C GLU A 46 -17.75 -7.56 -26.53
N LEU A 47 -16.91 -7.29 -25.52
CA LEU A 47 -16.42 -5.97 -25.17
C LEU A 47 -14.91 -5.84 -25.47
N PRO A 48 -14.43 -4.61 -25.75
CA PRO A 48 -13.01 -4.36 -26.03
C PRO A 48 -12.12 -4.45 -24.78
N TYR A 49 -12.69 -4.81 -23.62
CA TYR A 49 -11.99 -4.91 -22.35
C TYR A 49 -11.77 -6.37 -21.99
N SER A 50 -10.65 -6.67 -21.33
CA SER A 50 -10.35 -8.00 -20.78
C SER A 50 -10.78 -8.13 -19.32
N MET A 51 -10.91 -7.02 -18.59
CA MET A 51 -11.19 -7.02 -17.17
C MET A 51 -11.81 -5.68 -16.72
N ILE A 52 -12.72 -5.77 -15.75
CA ILE A 52 -13.17 -4.64 -14.95
C ILE A 52 -12.83 -4.91 -13.48
N VAL A 53 -12.31 -3.90 -12.79
CA VAL A 53 -12.03 -3.91 -11.35
C VAL A 53 -12.72 -2.71 -10.73
N LEU A 54 -13.41 -2.89 -9.61
CA LEU A 54 -13.91 -1.82 -8.76
C LEU A 54 -13.24 -1.98 -7.40
N ASP A 55 -12.53 -0.94 -6.97
CA ASP A 55 -12.09 -0.80 -5.60
C ASP A 55 -12.98 0.21 -4.87
N VAL A 56 -13.36 -0.09 -3.62
CA VAL A 56 -14.26 0.72 -2.80
C VAL A 56 -13.63 0.99 -1.44
N ASP A 57 -13.69 2.26 -1.03
CA ASP A 57 -13.43 2.70 0.34
C ASP A 57 -14.63 3.49 0.87
N ASP A 58 -15.40 2.87 1.76
CA ASP A 58 -16.62 3.40 2.37
C ASP A 58 -16.40 3.90 3.80
N ARG A 59 -15.15 3.99 4.26
CA ARG A 59 -14.81 4.44 5.62
C ARG A 59 -15.07 5.93 5.84
N ALA A 60 -15.06 6.72 4.77
CA ALA A 60 -15.43 8.12 4.80
C ALA A 60 -16.95 8.31 4.62
N LYS A 61 -17.47 9.48 5.01
CA LYS A 61 -18.90 9.79 4.84
C LYS A 61 -19.36 9.68 3.38
N GLU A 62 -18.50 10.07 2.45
CA GLU A 62 -18.69 9.85 1.02
C GLU A 62 -17.73 8.74 0.57
N PRO A 63 -18.23 7.62 0.06
CA PRO A 63 -17.39 6.51 -0.35
C PRO A 63 -16.55 6.88 -1.58
N ALA A 64 -15.30 6.42 -1.61
CA ALA A 64 -14.40 6.56 -2.73
C ALA A 64 -14.41 5.29 -3.59
N TYR A 65 -14.46 5.46 -4.90
CA TYR A 65 -14.53 4.40 -5.90
C TYR A 65 -13.44 4.60 -6.96
N ASP A 66 -12.74 3.51 -7.30
CA ASP A 66 -11.76 3.44 -8.39
C ASP A 66 -12.12 2.27 -9.29
N VAL A 67 -12.64 2.57 -10.47
CA VAL A 67 -13.02 1.58 -11.49
C VAL A 67 -11.92 1.52 -12.54
N THR A 68 -11.26 0.39 -12.66
CA THR A 68 -10.31 0.14 -13.73
C THR A 68 -10.94 -0.70 -14.84
N LEU A 69 -10.94 -0.21 -16.08
CA LEU A 69 -11.16 -1.02 -17.27
C LEU A 69 -9.81 -1.33 -17.93
N THR A 70 -9.52 -2.61 -18.16
CA THR A 70 -8.30 -3.04 -18.87
C THR A 70 -8.64 -3.34 -20.33
N GLU A 71 -8.04 -2.59 -21.26
CA GLU A 71 -8.19 -2.81 -22.70
C GLU A 71 -7.58 -4.16 -23.11
N ARG A 72 -8.34 -4.96 -23.86
CA ARG A 72 -7.91 -6.29 -24.31
C ARG A 72 -6.73 -6.21 -25.29
N ALA A 73 -6.77 -5.26 -26.21
CA ALA A 73 -5.80 -5.18 -27.31
C ALA A 73 -4.42 -4.69 -26.85
N SER A 74 -4.38 -3.79 -25.87
CA SER A 74 -3.17 -3.08 -25.46
C SER A 74 -2.71 -3.45 -24.04
N GLY A 75 -3.58 -4.05 -23.22
CA GLY A 75 -3.37 -4.17 -21.77
C GLY A 75 -3.44 -2.84 -21.02
N ARG A 76 -3.77 -1.74 -21.71
CA ARG A 76 -3.86 -0.40 -21.11
C ARG A 76 -4.97 -0.37 -20.06
N ARG A 77 -4.67 0.21 -18.90
CA ARG A 77 -5.61 0.40 -17.80
C ARG A 77 -6.16 1.81 -17.82
N ILE A 78 -7.49 1.94 -17.85
CA ILE A 78 -8.22 3.21 -17.79
C ILE A 78 -8.92 3.29 -16.45
N HIS A 79 -8.64 4.34 -15.69
CA HIS A 79 -9.19 4.58 -14.37
C HIS A 79 -10.35 5.56 -14.44
N TYR A 80 -11.47 5.20 -13.85
CA TYR A 80 -12.59 6.10 -13.58
C TYR A 80 -12.70 6.23 -12.07
N VAL A 81 -12.72 7.45 -11.57
CA VAL A 81 -12.70 7.71 -10.13
C VAL A 81 -13.76 8.74 -9.76
N ASN A 82 -14.31 8.66 -8.55
CA ASN A 82 -15.34 9.60 -8.10
C ASN A 82 -14.82 10.73 -7.18
N THR A 83 -13.56 10.66 -6.73
CA THR A 83 -12.97 11.71 -5.87
C THR A 83 -11.78 12.42 -6.54
N PRO A 84 -11.58 13.73 -6.26
CA PRO A 84 -10.40 14.46 -6.75
C PRO A 84 -9.07 13.88 -6.27
N ALA A 85 -9.02 13.33 -5.06
CA ALA A 85 -7.82 12.75 -4.48
C ALA A 85 -7.35 11.52 -5.28
N LEU A 86 -8.28 10.63 -5.63
CA LEU A 86 -7.99 9.47 -6.48
C LEU A 86 -7.56 9.88 -7.88
N LEU A 87 -8.19 10.91 -8.47
CA LEU A 87 -7.80 11.41 -9.79
C LEU A 87 -6.38 11.96 -9.78
N ALA A 88 -6.05 12.79 -8.79
CA ALA A 88 -4.72 13.37 -8.65
C ALA A 88 -3.66 12.29 -8.46
N GLU A 89 -3.94 11.24 -7.69
CA GLU A 89 -3.04 10.12 -7.51
C GLU A 89 -2.80 9.33 -8.81
N ALA A 90 -3.86 8.94 -9.51
CA ALA A 90 -3.75 8.20 -10.76
C ALA A 90 -2.99 9.01 -11.82
N LYS A 91 -3.28 10.31 -11.94
CA LYS A 91 -2.53 11.21 -12.85
C LYS A 91 -1.06 11.33 -12.48
N ARG A 92 -0.72 11.37 -11.17
CA ARG A 92 0.67 11.41 -10.71
C ARG A 92 1.46 10.15 -11.09
N LYS A 93 0.79 9.00 -11.16
CA LYS A 93 1.36 7.73 -11.63
C LYS A 93 1.49 7.64 -13.15
N GLY A 94 0.93 8.62 -13.88
CA GLY A 94 0.87 8.61 -15.34
C GLY A 94 -0.28 7.79 -15.91
N ASP A 95 -1.26 7.40 -15.08
CA ASP A 95 -2.38 6.56 -15.51
C ASP A 95 -3.40 7.37 -16.34
N ASP A 96 -4.08 6.67 -17.25
CA ASP A 96 -5.20 7.24 -18.01
C ASP A 96 -6.45 7.30 -17.12
N ALA A 97 -6.58 8.39 -16.35
CA ALA A 97 -7.63 8.56 -15.35
C ALA A 97 -8.65 9.67 -15.66
N PHE A 98 -9.92 9.45 -15.30
CA PHE A 98 -11.02 10.40 -15.47
C PHE A 98 -11.90 10.48 -14.23
N ALA A 99 -12.28 11.71 -13.82
CA ALA A 99 -13.28 11.88 -12.77
C ALA A 99 -14.68 11.76 -13.36
N VAL A 100 -15.50 10.87 -12.78
CA VAL A 100 -16.89 10.64 -13.20
C VAL A 100 -17.78 10.40 -11.98
N PRO A 101 -19.05 10.83 -11.99
CA PRO A 101 -20.01 10.43 -10.98
C PRO A 101 -20.29 8.93 -11.06
N MET A 102 -20.39 8.28 -9.91
CA MET A 102 -20.67 6.85 -9.82
C MET A 102 -21.74 6.58 -8.78
N GLN A 103 -22.58 5.60 -9.05
CA GLN A 103 -23.51 5.02 -8.09
C GLN A 103 -23.16 3.55 -7.91
N LEU A 104 -23.01 3.13 -6.66
CA LEU A 104 -22.86 1.73 -6.28
C LEU A 104 -24.00 1.38 -5.32
N ASP A 105 -24.83 0.43 -5.71
CA ASP A 105 -25.72 -0.25 -4.77
C ASP A 105 -24.99 -1.53 -4.33
N HIS A 106 -24.69 -1.65 -3.04
CA HIS A 106 -24.03 -2.81 -2.46
C HIS A 106 -24.87 -3.38 -1.32
N PRO A 107 -24.74 -4.68 -0.99
CA PRO A 107 -25.50 -5.28 0.10
C PRO A 107 -25.00 -4.77 1.46
N ASP A 108 -25.92 -4.55 2.39
CA ASP A 108 -25.58 -4.26 3.80
C ASP A 108 -24.92 -5.47 4.48
N ALA A 109 -25.33 -6.68 4.08
CA ALA A 109 -24.82 -7.95 4.58
C ALA A 109 -24.42 -8.85 3.39
N PRO A 110 -23.14 -8.88 3.00
CA PRO A 110 -22.69 -9.70 1.87
C PRO A 110 -22.83 -11.19 2.20
N ALA A 111 -23.59 -11.90 1.38
CA ALA A 111 -23.82 -13.34 1.47
C ALA A 111 -23.96 -13.92 0.05
N LYS A 112 -23.92 -15.24 -0.08
CA LYS A 112 -24.22 -15.89 -1.36
C LYS A 112 -25.56 -15.37 -1.95
N GLY A 113 -25.53 -14.95 -3.20
CA GLY A 113 -26.64 -14.36 -3.95
C GLY A 113 -26.75 -12.84 -3.85
N ALA A 114 -25.95 -12.19 -2.99
CA ALA A 114 -25.92 -10.74 -2.89
C ALA A 114 -25.43 -10.10 -4.20
N GLN A 115 -25.93 -8.91 -4.49
CA GLN A 115 -25.68 -8.21 -5.75
C GLN A 115 -25.02 -6.86 -5.50
N TYR A 116 -24.00 -6.58 -6.30
CA TYR A 116 -23.36 -5.27 -6.40
C TYR A 116 -23.73 -4.69 -7.75
N LEU A 117 -24.32 -3.49 -7.76
CA LEU A 117 -24.72 -2.80 -8.98
C LEU A 117 -23.98 -1.45 -9.09
N LEU A 118 -22.95 -1.42 -9.93
CA LEU A 118 -22.22 -0.21 -10.27
C LEU A 118 -22.81 0.43 -11.53
N ARG A 119 -23.00 1.75 -11.51
CA ARG A 119 -23.49 2.56 -12.63
C ARG A 119 -22.70 3.86 -12.75
N PHE A 120 -22.21 4.16 -13.95
CA PHE A 120 -21.55 5.43 -14.27
C PHE A 120 -21.56 5.69 -15.78
N ASN A 121 -21.14 6.89 -16.20
CA ASN A 121 -20.84 7.18 -17.60
C ASN A 121 -19.33 7.40 -17.75
N THR A 122 -18.75 6.86 -18.83
CA THR A 122 -17.35 7.14 -19.18
C THR A 122 -17.13 8.63 -19.47
N GLU A 123 -15.87 9.04 -19.65
CA GLU A 123 -15.48 10.40 -20.03
C GLU A 123 -16.11 10.85 -21.36
N LYS A 124 -16.49 9.89 -22.21
CA LYS A 124 -17.18 10.11 -23.49
C LYS A 124 -18.71 10.02 -23.40
N GLY A 125 -19.27 9.89 -22.19
CA GLY A 125 -20.71 9.77 -21.98
C GLY A 125 -21.29 8.39 -22.33
N VAL A 126 -20.45 7.37 -22.54
CA VAL A 126 -20.94 6.00 -22.78
C VAL A 126 -21.36 5.38 -21.44
N PRO A 127 -22.60 4.89 -21.29
CA PRO A 127 -23.07 4.33 -20.03
C PRO A 127 -22.40 3.00 -19.74
N VAL A 128 -22.05 2.79 -18.48
CA VAL A 128 -21.53 1.54 -17.93
C VAL A 128 -22.45 1.10 -16.80
N GLN A 129 -22.90 -0.15 -16.87
CA GLN A 129 -23.65 -0.81 -15.82
C GLN A 129 -23.03 -2.17 -15.56
N TRP A 130 -22.64 -2.43 -14.32
CA TRP A 130 -22.03 -3.69 -13.94
C TRP A 130 -22.78 -4.30 -12.78
N GLN A 131 -23.34 -5.48 -13.01
CA GLN A 131 -23.95 -6.32 -11.99
C GLN A 131 -22.98 -7.44 -11.65
N PHE A 132 -22.57 -7.51 -10.39
CA PHE A 132 -21.81 -8.62 -9.86
C PHE A 132 -22.67 -9.38 -8.86
N VAL A 133 -22.80 -10.69 -9.07
CA VAL A 133 -23.52 -11.59 -8.16
C VAL A 133 -22.50 -12.39 -7.37
N GLN A 134 -22.57 -12.36 -6.06
CA GLN A 134 -21.72 -13.17 -5.20
C GLN A 134 -22.19 -14.63 -5.23
N GLY A 135 -21.37 -15.55 -5.76
CA GLY A 135 -21.72 -16.97 -5.95
C GLY A 135 -21.43 -17.88 -4.75
N THR A 136 -20.55 -17.44 -3.84
CA THR A 136 -20.17 -18.17 -2.62
C THR A 136 -20.21 -17.26 -1.40
N ASP A 137 -20.21 -17.82 -0.20
CA ASP A 137 -20.03 -17.00 1.00
C ASP A 137 -18.61 -16.42 1.05
N MET A 138 -18.48 -15.26 1.69
CA MET A 138 -17.18 -14.64 1.95
C MET A 138 -16.38 -15.52 2.91
N SER A 139 -15.14 -15.83 2.56
CA SER A 139 -14.36 -16.84 3.27
C SER A 139 -12.87 -16.55 3.24
N GLU A 140 -12.18 -16.90 4.33
CA GLU A 140 -10.72 -16.97 4.36
C GLU A 140 -10.13 -17.99 3.38
N GLN A 141 -10.92 -18.90 2.81
CA GLN A 141 -10.44 -19.78 1.73
C GLN A 141 -10.14 -18.99 0.45
N GLY A 142 -10.79 -17.84 0.26
CA GLY A 142 -10.51 -16.90 -0.82
C GLY A 142 -9.33 -15.96 -0.53
N LYS A 143 -8.67 -16.11 0.62
CA LYS A 143 -7.50 -15.30 1.00
C LYS A 143 -6.27 -15.70 0.21
N GLY A 144 -5.33 -14.78 0.08
CA GLY A 144 -4.00 -15.08 -0.45
C GLY A 144 -3.46 -14.04 -1.40
N LEU A 145 -2.29 -14.34 -1.93
CA LEU A 145 -1.60 -13.50 -2.91
C LEU A 145 -2.12 -13.78 -4.31
N THR A 146 -2.42 -12.71 -5.03
CA THR A 146 -2.66 -12.78 -6.46
C THR A 146 -1.36 -12.46 -7.20
N PRO A 147 -0.89 -13.34 -8.12
CA PRO A 147 0.24 -13.03 -8.97
C PRO A 147 0.00 -11.75 -9.77
N PHE A 148 1.01 -10.89 -9.84
CA PHE A 148 0.97 -9.69 -10.66
C PHE A 148 2.01 -9.76 -11.78
N GLU A 149 1.52 -9.73 -13.01
CA GLU A 149 2.35 -9.68 -14.22
C GLU A 149 2.69 -8.23 -14.53
N GLY A 150 3.96 -7.86 -14.34
CA GLY A 150 4.45 -6.51 -14.53
C GLY A 150 5.91 -6.38 -14.08
N PRO A 151 6.64 -5.37 -14.60
CA PRO A 151 8.04 -5.14 -14.27
C PRO A 151 8.22 -4.69 -12.82
N THR A 152 7.27 -3.91 -12.30
CA THR A 152 7.24 -3.46 -10.91
C THR A 152 6.78 -4.61 -10.01
N PRO A 153 7.53 -4.94 -8.93
CA PRO A 153 7.04 -5.85 -7.92
C PRO A 153 5.80 -5.30 -7.20
N VAL A 154 4.68 -6.02 -7.30
CA VAL A 154 3.41 -5.70 -6.63
C VAL A 154 2.89 -6.95 -5.95
N LEU A 155 2.66 -6.88 -4.64
CA LEU A 155 2.01 -7.91 -3.85
C LEU A 155 0.57 -7.47 -3.58
N LEU A 156 -0.39 -8.18 -4.19
CA LEU A 156 -1.82 -8.01 -3.90
C LEU A 156 -2.26 -9.16 -3.00
N TYR A 157 -2.56 -8.84 -1.75
CA TYR A 157 -3.05 -9.79 -0.74
C TYR A 157 -4.49 -9.44 -0.35
N ARG A 158 -5.31 -10.47 -0.15
CA ARG A 158 -6.71 -10.35 0.28
C ARG A 158 -6.90 -11.21 1.51
N GLU A 159 -7.64 -10.73 2.51
CA GLU A 159 -7.94 -11.53 3.70
C GLU A 159 -9.13 -12.46 3.52
N GLN A 160 -10.10 -12.06 2.69
CA GLN A 160 -11.26 -12.88 2.37
C GLN A 160 -11.66 -12.70 0.91
N GLY A 161 -12.29 -13.73 0.35
CA GLY A 161 -12.83 -13.68 -1.00
C GLY A 161 -14.06 -14.56 -1.17
N ALA A 162 -14.88 -14.18 -2.14
CA ALA A 162 -15.96 -14.98 -2.70
C ALA A 162 -15.91 -14.92 -4.23
N LEU A 163 -16.40 -15.97 -4.89
CA LEU A 163 -16.37 -16.09 -6.34
C LEU A 163 -17.65 -15.53 -6.96
N ALA A 164 -17.58 -15.14 -8.23
CA ALA A 164 -18.74 -14.68 -8.98
C ALA A 164 -19.76 -15.81 -9.18
N GLY A 165 -21.04 -15.45 -9.11
CA GLY A 165 -22.19 -16.30 -9.34
C GLY A 165 -22.89 -15.98 -10.67
N GLU A 166 -23.92 -16.78 -10.95
CA GLU A 166 -24.76 -16.62 -12.12
C GLU A 166 -25.43 -15.24 -12.14
N GLY A 167 -25.54 -14.64 -13.34
CA GLY A 167 -26.08 -13.30 -13.52
C GLY A 167 -25.05 -12.17 -13.37
N THR A 168 -23.78 -12.49 -13.14
CA THR A 168 -22.69 -11.52 -13.22
C THR A 168 -22.49 -11.06 -14.68
N ALA A 169 -22.61 -9.76 -14.94
CA ALA A 169 -22.53 -9.21 -16.29
C ALA A 169 -22.12 -7.73 -16.31
N LEU A 170 -21.26 -7.38 -17.26
CA LEU A 170 -20.86 -6.02 -17.57
C LEU A 170 -21.57 -5.54 -18.84
N ARG A 171 -22.21 -4.38 -18.77
CA ARG A 171 -22.79 -3.69 -19.92
C ARG A 171 -22.07 -2.36 -20.16
N VAL A 172 -21.59 -2.15 -21.38
CA VAL A 172 -21.02 -0.88 -21.83
C VAL A 172 -21.77 -0.43 -23.09
N GLY A 173 -22.43 0.73 -23.00
CA GLY A 173 -23.36 1.18 -24.03
C GLY A 173 -24.52 0.19 -24.23
N GLY A 174 -24.63 -0.34 -25.45
CA GLY A 174 -25.65 -1.33 -25.82
C GLY A 174 -25.19 -2.79 -25.73
N ILE A 175 -23.92 -3.05 -25.38
CA ILE A 175 -23.34 -4.40 -25.44
C ILE A 175 -23.18 -4.95 -24.04
N THR A 176 -23.62 -6.19 -23.83
CA THR A 176 -23.50 -6.93 -22.56
C THR A 176 -22.51 -8.07 -22.74
N SER A 177 -21.59 -8.21 -21.79
CA SER A 177 -20.71 -9.37 -21.63
C SER A 177 -21.01 -10.04 -20.30
N THR A 178 -21.54 -11.25 -20.36
CA THR A 178 -21.77 -12.10 -19.19
C THR A 178 -20.45 -12.71 -18.74
N ALA A 179 -20.26 -12.89 -17.44
CA ALA A 179 -19.09 -13.63 -16.96
C ALA A 179 -19.17 -15.08 -17.47
N ASP A 180 -18.03 -15.63 -17.89
CA ASP A 180 -17.92 -17.03 -18.29
C ASP A 180 -17.82 -17.93 -17.07
N VAL A 181 -18.27 -19.18 -17.21
CA VAL A 181 -18.05 -20.21 -16.18
C VAL A 181 -16.56 -20.49 -16.04
N TRP A 182 -16.08 -20.49 -14.80
CA TRP A 182 -14.70 -20.78 -14.46
C TRP A 182 -14.46 -22.29 -14.39
N LYS A 183 -14.24 -22.88 -15.58
CA LYS A 183 -14.22 -24.33 -15.81
C LYS A 183 -13.17 -25.06 -14.98
N GLU A 184 -12.03 -24.43 -14.72
CA GLU A 184 -10.92 -25.00 -13.94
C GLU A 184 -11.30 -25.27 -12.48
N TYR A 185 -12.24 -24.50 -11.93
CA TYR A 185 -12.70 -24.63 -10.54
C TYR A 185 -14.13 -25.16 -10.43
N ALA A 186 -14.85 -25.30 -11.54
CA ALA A 186 -16.21 -25.81 -11.55
C ALA A 186 -16.25 -27.31 -11.18
N GLN A 187 -17.17 -27.65 -10.28
CA GLN A 187 -17.53 -29.03 -9.95
C GLN A 187 -19.05 -29.22 -10.07
N PRO A 188 -19.61 -29.21 -11.29
CA PRO A 188 -21.05 -29.37 -11.48
C PRO A 188 -21.55 -30.75 -10.97
N PRO A 189 -22.78 -30.83 -10.43
CA PRO A 189 -23.75 -29.74 -10.26
C PRO A 189 -23.55 -28.91 -8.98
N TYR A 190 -22.61 -29.30 -8.11
CA TYR A 190 -22.49 -28.76 -6.76
C TYR A 190 -21.90 -27.36 -6.71
N PHE A 191 -21.06 -27.00 -7.70
CA PHE A 191 -20.36 -25.73 -7.71
C PHE A 191 -20.06 -25.24 -9.15
N VAL A 192 -20.57 -24.06 -9.51
CA VAL A 192 -20.35 -23.42 -10.82
C VAL A 192 -19.91 -21.97 -10.60
N PRO A 193 -18.61 -21.72 -10.40
CA PRO A 193 -18.08 -20.36 -10.30
C PRO A 193 -18.05 -19.69 -11.67
N TYR A 194 -18.15 -18.37 -11.67
CA TYR A 194 -17.94 -17.53 -12.85
C TYR A 194 -16.63 -16.76 -12.72
N HIS A 195 -16.04 -16.32 -13.83
CA HIS A 195 -14.75 -15.64 -13.87
C HIS A 195 -14.81 -14.22 -13.27
N GLY A 196 -14.80 -14.17 -11.94
CA GLY A 196 -14.79 -12.96 -11.16
C GLY A 196 -14.73 -13.28 -9.67
N ALA A 197 -14.40 -12.27 -8.87
CA ALA A 197 -14.33 -12.38 -7.43
C ALA A 197 -14.70 -11.07 -6.76
N VAL A 198 -15.27 -11.17 -5.57
CA VAL A 198 -15.36 -10.07 -4.61
C VAL A 198 -14.42 -10.40 -3.45
N SER A 199 -13.70 -9.41 -2.95
CA SER A 199 -12.69 -9.57 -1.91
C SER A 199 -12.81 -8.48 -0.88
N GLN A 200 -12.54 -8.82 0.37
CA GLN A 200 -12.49 -7.88 1.48
C GLN A 200 -11.06 -7.75 1.99
N ASP A 201 -10.78 -6.57 2.54
CA ASP A 201 -9.49 -6.22 3.16
C ASP A 201 -8.32 -6.49 2.20
N VAL A 202 -8.30 -5.73 1.11
CA VAL A 202 -7.30 -5.88 0.05
C VAL A 202 -6.11 -4.98 0.35
N HIS A 203 -4.96 -5.62 0.55
CA HIS A 203 -3.67 -4.98 0.74
C HIS A 203 -2.89 -5.00 -0.57
N ILE A 204 -2.50 -3.82 -1.05
CA ILE A 204 -1.67 -3.68 -2.25
C ILE A 204 -0.36 -3.03 -1.82
N LEU A 205 0.72 -3.81 -1.87
CA LEU A 205 2.07 -3.35 -1.60
C LEU A 205 2.86 -3.34 -2.91
N SER A 206 3.37 -2.17 -3.31
CA SER A 206 4.20 -2.01 -4.50
C SER A 206 5.60 -1.54 -4.11
N LEU A 207 6.62 -2.16 -4.70
CA LEU A 207 8.00 -1.72 -4.63
C LEU A 207 8.31 -0.96 -5.92
N ALA A 208 8.18 0.37 -5.91
CA ALA A 208 8.27 1.17 -7.12
C ALA A 208 9.58 1.96 -7.20
N PRO A 209 10.16 2.11 -8.41
CA PRO A 209 11.39 2.88 -8.59
C PRO A 209 11.10 4.38 -8.58
N VAL A 210 11.05 4.97 -7.38
CA VAL A 210 10.71 6.38 -7.20
C VAL A 210 11.82 7.13 -6.48
N SER A 211 11.92 8.42 -6.75
CA SER A 211 12.77 9.32 -5.98
C SER A 211 11.90 10.32 -5.26
N ASN A 212 11.97 10.34 -3.93
CA ASN A 212 11.27 11.31 -3.11
C ASN A 212 12.29 12.25 -2.46
N THR A 213 11.98 13.54 -2.54
CA THR A 213 12.59 14.56 -1.70
C THR A 213 11.55 14.96 -0.67
N TRP A 214 11.91 14.86 0.59
CA TRP A 214 11.05 15.15 1.72
C TRP A 214 11.47 16.46 2.37
N THR A 215 10.49 17.26 2.76
CA THR A 215 10.64 18.35 3.72
C THR A 215 9.85 17.98 4.95
N ASP A 216 10.45 18.13 6.12
CA ASP A 216 9.80 17.92 7.41
C ASP A 216 9.88 19.18 8.27
N ASP A 217 8.88 19.36 9.12
CA ASP A 217 8.87 20.36 10.19
C ASP A 217 9.07 19.70 11.56
N GLN A 218 9.94 18.67 11.62
CA GLN A 218 10.20 17.89 12.82
C GLN A 218 10.63 18.81 13.99
N PRO A 219 10.10 18.60 15.21
CA PRO A 219 10.49 19.40 16.35
C PRO A 219 11.97 19.18 16.71
N ALA A 220 12.63 20.24 17.19
CA ALA A 220 14.02 20.18 17.62
C ALA A 220 14.27 19.17 18.76
N VAL A 221 13.23 18.85 19.54
CA VAL A 221 13.25 17.82 20.57
C VAL A 221 12.20 16.77 20.26
N MET A 222 12.64 15.55 20.03
CA MET A 222 11.80 14.38 19.81
C MET A 222 11.42 13.76 21.16
N ALA A 223 10.22 14.06 21.63
CA ALA A 223 9.65 13.51 22.86
C ALA A 223 8.39 12.71 22.53
N ASP A 224 8.09 11.70 23.34
CA ASP A 224 6.86 10.90 23.23
C ASP A 224 5.63 11.81 23.07
N GLY A 225 4.80 11.51 22.07
CA GLY A 225 3.63 12.29 21.68
C GLY A 225 3.89 13.48 20.76
N ALA A 226 5.11 13.67 20.25
CA ALA A 226 5.41 14.72 19.29
C ALA A 226 4.72 14.49 17.94
N ASP A 227 4.21 15.58 17.34
CA ASP A 227 3.56 15.58 16.03
C ASP A 227 4.25 16.54 15.06
N TRP A 228 4.39 16.14 13.80
CA TRP A 228 4.87 16.98 12.70
C TRP A 228 4.33 16.49 11.36
N LYS A 229 4.73 17.13 10.28
CA LYS A 229 4.36 16.78 8.90
C LYS A 229 5.59 16.45 8.09
N LEU A 230 5.43 15.46 7.23
CA LEU A 230 6.40 15.07 6.23
C LEU A 230 5.76 15.28 4.85
N ASN A 231 6.35 16.14 4.03
CA ASN A 231 5.82 16.49 2.72
C ASN A 231 6.81 16.08 1.63
N SER A 232 6.35 15.32 0.63
CA SER A 232 7.18 15.02 -0.54
C SER A 232 7.02 16.10 -1.60
N ALA A 233 8.09 16.33 -2.36
CA ALA A 233 8.04 17.17 -3.56
C ALA A 233 7.03 16.65 -4.61
N ALA A 234 6.66 15.36 -4.53
CA ALA A 234 5.63 14.74 -5.36
C ALA A 234 4.19 15.00 -4.87
N GLY A 235 4.02 15.74 -3.76
CA GLY A 235 2.72 16.13 -3.21
C GLY A 235 2.05 15.08 -2.31
N THR A 236 2.81 14.14 -1.76
CA THR A 236 2.35 13.26 -0.67
C THR A 236 2.60 13.95 0.67
N THR A 237 1.61 13.97 1.55
CA THR A 237 1.76 14.50 2.91
C THR A 237 1.44 13.41 3.92
N TYR A 238 2.36 13.17 4.86
CA TYR A 238 2.11 12.37 6.04
C TYR A 238 2.03 13.26 7.28
N SER A 239 1.06 12.99 8.15
CA SER A 239 1.13 13.41 9.55
C SER A 239 1.96 12.38 10.32
N ALA A 240 3.04 12.83 10.94
CA ALA A 240 3.96 12.01 11.72
C ALA A 240 3.66 12.16 13.21
N HIS A 241 3.55 11.04 13.93
CA HIS A 241 3.32 10.98 15.37
C HIS A 241 4.35 10.07 16.03
N LEU A 242 5.09 10.58 17.01
CA LEU A 242 6.07 9.81 17.77
C LEU A 242 5.38 9.10 18.94
N ASP A 243 5.04 7.83 18.76
CA ASP A 243 4.39 7.04 19.80
C ASP A 243 5.32 6.80 21.01
N HIS A 244 6.61 6.61 20.75
CA HIS A 244 7.63 6.35 21.76
C HIS A 244 9.04 6.67 21.24
N ALA A 245 9.91 7.22 22.09
CA ALA A 245 11.31 7.47 21.80
C ALA A 245 12.22 7.12 22.98
N SER A 246 13.09 6.15 22.74
CA SER A 246 14.23 5.80 23.60
C SER A 246 15.45 5.50 22.74
N ALA A 247 16.63 5.44 23.36
CA ALA A 247 17.87 5.13 22.64
C ALA A 247 17.84 3.77 21.92
N SER A 248 17.12 2.79 22.49
CA SER A 248 17.05 1.41 21.98
C SER A 248 15.76 1.10 21.22
N SER A 249 14.76 1.96 21.26
CA SER A 249 13.47 1.73 20.64
C SER A 249 12.73 3.04 20.42
N THR A 250 12.38 3.29 19.17
CA THR A 250 11.62 4.43 18.70
C THR A 250 10.50 3.89 17.82
N VAL A 251 9.28 4.37 18.06
CA VAL A 251 8.09 4.00 17.31
C VAL A 251 7.48 5.28 16.72
N LEU A 252 7.46 5.35 15.40
CA LEU A 252 6.93 6.48 14.64
C LEU A 252 5.78 6.01 13.77
N THR A 253 4.63 6.67 13.87
CA THR A 253 3.49 6.43 13.00
C THR A 253 3.29 7.58 12.02
N LEU A 254 3.35 7.29 10.72
CA LEU A 254 3.07 8.20 9.62
C LEU A 254 1.67 7.90 9.06
N SER A 255 0.78 8.89 9.02
CA SER A 255 -0.60 8.73 8.54
C SER A 255 -0.85 9.54 7.27
N ASP A 256 -1.37 8.90 6.24
CA ASP A 256 -1.89 9.53 5.01
C ASP A 256 -3.42 9.58 5.10
N ALA A 257 -3.95 10.73 5.48
CA ALA A 257 -5.39 10.92 5.62
C ALA A 257 -6.14 10.80 4.28
N ALA A 258 -5.49 11.13 3.16
CA ALA A 258 -6.12 11.04 1.84
C ALA A 258 -6.36 9.58 1.43
N LYS A 259 -5.56 8.64 1.95
CA LYS A 259 -5.68 7.19 1.71
C LYS A 259 -6.28 6.43 2.89
N ALA A 260 -6.50 7.11 4.01
CA ALA A 260 -6.84 6.49 5.29
C ALA A 260 -5.93 5.28 5.62
N THR A 261 -4.63 5.45 5.40
CA THR A 261 -3.59 4.44 5.71
C THR A 261 -2.53 5.00 6.66
N ALA A 262 -1.91 4.13 7.44
CA ALA A 262 -0.81 4.42 8.32
C ALA A 262 0.40 3.51 8.03
N ILE A 263 1.59 4.04 8.30
CA ILE A 263 2.90 3.37 8.29
C ILE A 263 3.50 3.54 9.68
N THR A 264 3.62 2.46 10.45
CA THR A 264 4.31 2.48 11.74
C THR A 264 5.71 1.89 11.58
N ILE A 265 6.73 2.65 11.97
CA ILE A 265 8.14 2.31 11.86
C ILE A 265 8.67 2.07 13.27
N GLU A 266 9.21 0.87 13.51
CA GLU A 266 9.95 0.51 14.71
C GLU A 266 11.45 0.55 14.38
N ALA A 267 12.18 1.41 15.07
CA ALA A 267 13.60 1.64 14.81
C ALA A 267 14.38 1.90 16.10
N ALA A 268 15.69 1.70 16.06
CA ALA A 268 16.62 2.11 17.12
C ALA A 268 17.57 3.20 16.60
N ALA A 269 17.93 4.13 17.47
CA ALA A 269 18.95 5.12 17.14
C ALA A 269 20.33 4.45 17.12
N THR A 270 21.15 4.81 16.13
CA THR A 270 22.52 4.34 15.97
C THR A 270 23.46 5.54 15.76
N PRO A 271 24.78 5.38 15.94
CA PRO A 271 25.73 6.44 15.63
C PRO A 271 25.67 6.91 14.16
N GLN A 272 25.15 6.09 13.24
CA GLN A 272 25.06 6.36 11.81
C GLN A 272 23.66 6.83 11.37
N GLY A 273 22.70 6.97 12.28
CA GLY A 273 21.31 7.34 11.97
C GLY A 273 20.32 6.35 12.58
N TRP A 274 19.35 5.87 11.82
CA TRP A 274 18.35 4.91 12.29
C TRP A 274 18.66 3.48 11.81
N ALA A 275 18.37 2.51 12.68
CA ALA A 275 18.26 1.10 12.33
C ALA A 275 16.79 0.70 12.39
N THR A 276 16.17 0.41 11.25
CA THR A 276 14.75 0.03 11.19
C THR A 276 14.61 -1.49 11.34
N ASP A 277 13.96 -1.92 12.41
CA ASP A 277 13.67 -3.33 12.66
C ASP A 277 12.43 -3.79 11.91
N ARG A 278 11.38 -2.97 11.93
CA ARG A 278 10.08 -3.34 11.39
C ARG A 278 9.32 -2.14 10.84
N VAL A 279 8.56 -2.38 9.78
CA VAL A 279 7.55 -1.45 9.27
C VAL A 279 6.20 -2.15 9.21
N ARG A 280 5.15 -1.51 9.73
CA ARG A 280 3.76 -2.00 9.68
C ARG A 280 2.93 -1.05 8.84
N LEU A 281 2.14 -1.61 7.93
CA LEU A 281 1.31 -0.91 6.95
C LEU A 281 -0.14 -1.34 7.16
N GLY A 282 -1.06 -0.39 7.30
CA GLY A 282 -2.46 -0.72 7.56
C GLY A 282 -3.41 0.45 7.33
N PRO A 283 -4.72 0.22 7.37
CA PRO A 283 -5.70 1.25 7.65
C PRO A 283 -5.31 2.12 8.86
N ILE A 284 -5.71 3.39 8.87
CA ILE A 284 -5.67 4.17 10.13
C ILE A 284 -6.58 3.45 11.15
N HIS A 285 -6.09 3.29 12.38
CA HIS A 285 -6.74 2.51 13.46
C HIS A 285 -6.91 1.01 13.17
N ALA A 286 -6.14 0.45 12.23
CA ALA A 286 -6.14 -0.99 11.97
C ALA A 286 -5.81 -1.77 13.24
N ARG A 287 -6.53 -2.87 13.45
CA ARG A 287 -6.10 -3.88 14.41
C ARG A 287 -4.87 -4.61 13.86
N PRO A 288 -3.99 -5.16 14.71
CA PRO A 288 -2.78 -5.84 14.25
C PRO A 288 -3.03 -6.95 13.21
N GLU A 289 -4.16 -7.64 13.30
CA GLU A 289 -4.57 -8.66 12.33
C GLU A 289 -4.83 -8.14 10.90
N HIS A 290 -5.08 -6.84 10.72
CA HIS A 290 -5.40 -6.23 9.42
C HIS A 290 -4.27 -5.34 8.90
N THR A 291 -3.02 -5.79 9.10
CA THR A 291 -1.82 -5.06 8.70
C THR A 291 -0.87 -5.94 7.91
N VAL A 292 -0.10 -5.32 7.03
CA VAL A 292 1.07 -5.91 6.38
C VAL A 292 2.31 -5.45 7.14
N SER A 293 3.14 -6.39 7.60
CA SER A 293 4.39 -6.07 8.28
C SER A 293 5.59 -6.46 7.42
N ILE A 294 6.64 -5.66 7.48
CA ILE A 294 7.95 -5.92 6.87
C ILE A 294 8.95 -5.96 8.02
N GLN A 295 9.54 -7.14 8.25
CA GLN A 295 10.54 -7.36 9.28
C GLN A 295 11.92 -7.44 8.62
N PHE A 296 12.89 -6.68 9.12
CA PHE A 296 14.28 -6.73 8.65
C PHE A 296 15.13 -7.62 9.56
N THR A 297 16.10 -8.33 8.97
CA THR A 297 17.10 -9.12 9.69
C THR A 297 18.44 -9.11 8.93
N PRO A 298 19.50 -8.46 9.47
CA PRO A 298 19.48 -7.53 10.61
C PRO A 298 18.62 -6.29 10.32
N ALA A 299 18.46 -5.39 11.30
CA ALA A 299 17.79 -4.11 11.10
C ALA A 299 18.37 -3.36 9.89
N LEU A 300 17.50 -2.72 9.10
CA LEU A 300 17.90 -1.93 7.94
C LEU A 300 18.57 -0.63 8.41
N THR A 301 19.84 -0.44 8.02
CA THR A 301 20.59 0.79 8.29
C THR A 301 21.11 1.40 7.00
N SER A 302 21.33 2.70 6.99
CA SER A 302 21.99 3.40 5.89
C SER A 302 23.37 2.80 5.61
N GLY A 303 23.59 2.34 4.36
CA GLY A 303 24.86 1.72 3.95
C GLY A 303 24.94 0.21 4.19
N SER A 304 23.86 -0.46 4.64
CA SER A 304 23.84 -1.90 4.87
C SER A 304 22.95 -2.67 3.90
N GLU A 305 23.07 -3.99 3.95
CA GLU A 305 22.11 -4.94 3.39
C GLU A 305 21.30 -5.56 4.53
N ALA A 306 20.01 -5.81 4.31
CA ALA A 306 19.14 -6.54 5.22
C ALA A 306 18.27 -7.53 4.43
N HIS A 307 18.05 -8.72 5.00
CA HIS A 307 16.97 -9.58 4.54
C HIS A 307 15.64 -9.02 5.09
N PHE A 308 14.56 -9.13 4.32
CA PHE A 308 13.22 -8.76 4.77
C PHE A 308 12.23 -9.90 4.61
N ASP A 309 11.30 -10.00 5.55
CA ASP A 309 10.11 -10.85 5.49
C ASP A 309 8.86 -9.97 5.49
N ILE A 310 7.96 -10.20 4.53
CA ILE A 310 6.66 -9.54 4.45
C ILE A 310 5.61 -10.51 4.97
N THR A 311 4.85 -10.11 5.97
CA THR A 311 3.74 -10.88 6.54
C THR A 311 2.44 -10.09 6.48
N ALA A 312 1.30 -10.79 6.41
CA ALA A 312 0.00 -10.16 6.60
C ALA A 312 -0.77 -10.81 7.76
N GLY A 313 -1.37 -9.96 8.57
CA GLY A 313 -2.07 -10.33 9.79
C GLY A 313 -1.22 -11.18 10.72
N ARG A 314 -1.81 -12.24 11.27
CA ARG A 314 -1.20 -12.99 12.37
C ARG A 314 -0.26 -14.14 11.96
N LYS A 315 -0.33 -14.68 10.73
CA LYS A 315 0.29 -16.00 10.46
C LYS A 315 0.85 -16.27 9.05
N GLY A 316 0.69 -15.39 8.06
CA GLY A 316 1.14 -15.68 6.69
C GLY A 316 2.37 -14.87 6.26
N LYS A 317 3.51 -15.52 6.04
CA LYS A 317 4.59 -14.93 5.23
C LYS A 317 4.12 -14.85 3.78
N LEU A 318 4.05 -13.65 3.24
CA LEU A 318 3.63 -13.33 1.89
C LEU A 318 4.82 -13.36 0.92
N ALA A 319 5.92 -12.72 1.30
CA ALA A 319 7.08 -12.54 0.44
C ALA A 319 8.34 -12.38 1.28
N SER A 320 9.49 -12.46 0.64
CA SER A 320 10.78 -12.12 1.23
C SER A 320 11.79 -11.75 0.18
N GLY A 321 12.89 -11.17 0.63
CA GLY A 321 14.00 -10.80 -0.23
C GLY A 321 15.07 -10.04 0.52
N PHE A 322 15.83 -9.23 -0.22
CA PHE A 322 16.91 -8.40 0.32
C PHE A 322 16.73 -6.95 -0.09
N VAL A 323 17.10 -6.05 0.82
CA VAL A 323 17.20 -4.62 0.55
C VAL A 323 18.63 -4.15 0.81
N GLN A 324 19.20 -3.45 -0.17
CA GLN A 324 20.50 -2.78 -0.05
C GLN A 324 20.28 -1.27 0.05
N ALA A 325 20.64 -0.67 1.18
CA ALA A 325 20.63 0.78 1.37
C ALA A 325 22.02 1.35 1.11
N ARG A 326 22.13 2.34 0.21
CA ARG A 326 23.38 3.03 -0.11
C ARG A 326 23.20 4.53 0.07
N VAL A 327 24.14 5.16 0.76
CA VAL A 327 24.15 6.62 0.93
C VAL A 327 24.99 7.25 -0.16
N GLY A 328 24.40 8.16 -0.92
CA GLY A 328 25.07 8.94 -1.94
C GLY A 328 25.85 10.13 -1.37
N PRO A 329 26.67 10.82 -2.20
CA PRO A 329 27.48 11.96 -1.76
C PRO A 329 26.67 13.14 -1.20
N THR A 330 25.39 13.25 -1.59
CA THR A 330 24.45 14.29 -1.15
C THR A 330 23.71 13.92 0.13
N GLY A 331 24.01 12.78 0.75
CA GLY A 331 23.26 12.25 1.90
C GLY A 331 21.94 11.56 1.54
N ALA A 332 21.57 11.52 0.25
CA ALA A 332 20.42 10.76 -0.22
C ALA A 332 20.65 9.25 -0.04
N THR A 333 19.63 8.54 0.44
CA THR A 333 19.67 7.08 0.59
C THR A 333 18.93 6.42 -0.56
N THR A 334 19.63 5.59 -1.33
CA THR A 334 19.05 4.73 -2.34
C THR A 334 18.87 3.32 -1.77
N GLU A 335 17.65 2.81 -1.77
CA GLU A 335 17.31 1.45 -1.38
C GLU A 335 17.01 0.62 -2.63
N THR A 336 17.70 -0.49 -2.79
CA THR A 336 17.46 -1.46 -3.86
C THR A 336 16.86 -2.73 -3.28
N TRP A 337 15.59 -2.96 -3.59
CA TRP A 337 14.81 -4.11 -3.18
C TRP A 337 14.91 -5.21 -4.22
N THR A 338 15.11 -6.45 -3.78
CA THR A 338 15.09 -7.66 -4.61
C THR A 338 14.23 -8.70 -3.93
N LEU A 339 13.24 -9.26 -4.63
CA LEU A 339 12.39 -10.33 -4.09
C LEU A 339 12.97 -11.71 -4.39
N ASP A 340 12.92 -12.61 -3.41
CA ASP A 340 13.26 -14.04 -3.56
C ASP A 340 12.01 -14.93 -3.61
N SER A 341 10.93 -14.46 -2.99
CA SER A 341 9.64 -15.13 -2.96
C SER A 341 8.49 -14.10 -3.00
N PRO A 342 7.31 -14.47 -3.52
CA PRO A 342 6.95 -15.76 -4.13
C PRO A 342 7.60 -15.99 -5.51
N ASP A 343 7.48 -17.21 -6.06
CA ASP A 343 8.17 -17.61 -7.32
C ASP A 343 7.93 -16.66 -8.50
N TRP A 344 6.69 -16.17 -8.67
CA TRP A 344 6.35 -15.23 -9.75
C TRP A 344 6.96 -13.83 -9.57
N ALA A 345 7.44 -13.50 -8.36
CA ALA A 345 8.10 -12.25 -8.04
C ALA A 345 9.62 -12.38 -7.91
N ARG A 346 10.16 -13.61 -7.91
CA ARG A 346 11.58 -13.88 -7.70
C ARG A 346 12.44 -13.16 -8.73
N GLY A 347 13.48 -12.48 -8.25
CA GLY A 347 14.43 -11.71 -9.06
C GLY A 347 13.90 -10.37 -9.55
N LYS A 348 12.63 -10.01 -9.29
CA LYS A 348 12.14 -8.65 -9.56
C LYS A 348 12.81 -7.68 -8.60
N THR A 349 13.20 -6.53 -9.13
CA THR A 349 13.92 -5.50 -8.38
C THR A 349 13.25 -4.14 -8.49
N ALA A 350 13.46 -3.29 -7.48
CA ALA A 350 13.08 -1.89 -7.52
C ALA A 350 14.11 -1.07 -6.76
N ALA A 351 14.62 -0.01 -7.39
CA ALA A 351 15.54 0.93 -6.76
C ALA A 351 14.86 2.27 -6.57
N ALA A 352 14.81 2.74 -5.32
CA ALA A 352 14.17 3.99 -4.96
C ALA A 352 15.10 4.83 -4.10
N THR A 353 14.93 6.15 -4.15
CA THR A 353 15.80 7.08 -3.42
C THR A 353 14.96 8.01 -2.54
N ASN A 354 15.38 8.16 -1.29
CA ASN A 354 14.88 9.19 -0.40
C ASN A 354 15.98 10.22 -0.14
N SER A 355 15.59 11.49 -0.10
CA SER A 355 16.45 12.59 0.34
C SER A 355 15.63 13.54 1.19
N THR A 356 16.29 14.27 2.09
CA THR A 356 15.67 15.37 2.83
C THR A 356 16.18 16.70 2.32
N GLN A 357 15.29 17.69 2.31
CA GLN A 357 15.64 19.09 2.14
C GLN A 357 15.59 19.80 3.50
N PRO A 358 16.58 20.66 3.80
CA PRO A 358 16.61 21.44 5.03
C PRO A 358 15.52 22.52 5.07
#